data_AF-A0A4D6LRJ0-F1
#
_entry.id   AF-A0A4D6LRJ0-F1
#
_cell.length_a   1.000
_cell.length_b   1.000
_cell.length_c   1.000
_cell.angle_alpha   90.00
_cell.angle_beta   90.00
_cell.angle_gamma   90.00
#
_symmetry.space_group_name_H-M   'P 1'
#
loop_
_entity.id
_entity.type
_entity.pdbx_description
1 polymer ?
#
loop_
_entity_poly.entity_id
_entity_poly.type
_entity_poly.pdbx_seq_one_letter_code
_entity_poly.pdbx_strand_id
1 'polypeptide(L)'
;MGKGAGCFPSKNRPPPVADHSPTPSAQPPSLPPNARASQPDAPPREDTARSSSLPRDAKLKIFIVFYSMYGHVEGLAKRLKRGVDGVEGVEGVLYRVPETLPIEVLNQMRAPPKDDSIPEIAPEDLEAADGLLFGFPTRYGAMASQMKAFFDSTGNLWKGQKLAGKPAGFFVSTGTQGGGQETTAWTAITQLAHHGMLFVPIGYTFGPGMFNMEFIRGGSPYGAGVFAGDGTREPSETELALAEHQGKYMAVVVKRLAKS
;
A
#
# COMPACT_ATOMS: atom_id res chain seq x y z
N MET A 1 -48.88 9.99 -33.32
CA MET A 1 -48.63 8.70 -34.00
C MET A 1 -47.26 8.22 -33.51
N GLY A 2 -47.02 7.07 -32.88
CA GLY A 2 -47.86 5.92 -32.54
C GLY A 2 -47.56 5.42 -31.11
N LYS A 3 -48.42 4.49 -30.68
CA LYS A 3 -48.57 3.94 -29.31
C LYS A 3 -47.80 2.61 -29.15
N GLY A 4 -47.60 2.20 -27.90
CA GLY A 4 -47.44 0.79 -27.49
C GLY A 4 -46.34 0.62 -26.42
N ALA A 5 -46.68 0.58 -25.13
CA ALA A 5 -47.04 -0.61 -24.33
C ALA A 5 -45.80 -1.49 -24.05
N GLY A 6 -45.45 -1.93 -22.84
CA GLY A 6 -46.03 -1.84 -21.51
C GLY A 6 -45.17 -2.74 -20.60
N CYS A 7 -45.06 -2.40 -19.32
CA CYS A 7 -44.40 -3.25 -18.32
C CYS A 7 -45.20 -4.52 -18.05
N PHE A 8 -44.51 -5.67 -17.95
CA PHE A 8 -45.00 -6.85 -17.23
C PHE A 8 -43.85 -7.52 -16.45
N PRO A 9 -43.94 -7.62 -15.11
CA PRO A 9 -43.10 -8.51 -14.33
C PRO A 9 -43.73 -9.93 -14.27
N SER A 10 -42.90 -10.94 -14.50
CA SER A 10 -43.28 -12.37 -14.42
C SER A 10 -43.52 -12.81 -12.97
N LYS A 11 -44.64 -13.51 -12.75
CA LYS A 11 -45.01 -14.19 -11.50
C LYS A 11 -44.44 -15.61 -11.51
N ASN A 12 -43.49 -15.92 -10.62
CA ASN A 12 -43.23 -17.29 -10.18
C ASN A 12 -43.85 -17.51 -8.80
N ARG A 13 -44.74 -18.50 -8.72
CA ARG A 13 -45.57 -18.87 -7.56
C ARG A 13 -44.85 -19.97 -6.75
N PRO A 14 -44.73 -19.88 -5.42
CA PRO A 14 -44.28 -20.99 -4.58
C PRO A 14 -45.42 -22.01 -4.29
N PRO A 15 -45.09 -23.28 -3.96
CA PRO A 15 -46.08 -24.33 -3.67
C PRO A 15 -46.73 -24.18 -2.28
N PRO A 16 -47.83 -24.92 -1.99
CA PRO A 16 -48.79 -24.55 -0.94
C PRO A 16 -48.36 -24.98 0.47
N VAL A 17 -48.78 -24.16 1.45
CA VAL A 17 -48.60 -24.34 2.89
C VAL A 17 -49.66 -25.32 3.42
N ALA A 18 -49.22 -26.35 4.12
CA ALA A 18 -50.09 -27.21 4.92
C ALA A 18 -50.33 -26.58 6.30
N ASP A 19 -51.60 -26.58 6.69
CA ASP A 19 -52.19 -26.00 7.88
C ASP A 19 -51.99 -26.92 9.09
N HIS A 20 -51.38 -26.44 10.18
CA HIS A 20 -51.51 -27.05 11.50
C HIS A 20 -51.35 -26.02 12.62
N SER A 21 -52.39 -25.92 13.42
CA SER A 21 -52.61 -25.11 14.62
C SER A 21 -51.67 -25.47 15.79
N PRO A 22 -51.44 -24.55 16.76
CA PRO A 22 -50.51 -24.80 17.87
C PRO A 22 -51.22 -25.43 19.08
N THR A 23 -50.56 -26.40 19.72
CA THR A 23 -50.88 -26.91 21.07
C THR A 23 -49.57 -27.01 21.88
N PRO A 24 -49.59 -26.91 23.22
CA PRO A 24 -48.52 -26.26 23.98
C PRO A 24 -47.49 -27.21 24.63
N SER A 25 -46.35 -26.61 24.98
CA SER A 25 -45.43 -26.94 26.10
C SER A 25 -44.59 -28.23 26.03
N ALA A 26 -43.26 -28.05 25.97
CA ALA A 26 -42.30 -28.85 26.74
C ALA A 26 -41.05 -28.02 27.06
N GLN A 27 -40.75 -27.84 28.35
CA GLN A 27 -39.52 -27.23 28.86
C GLN A 27 -38.30 -28.14 28.58
N PRO A 28 -37.11 -27.59 28.32
CA PRO A 28 -35.89 -28.38 28.26
C PRO A 28 -35.40 -28.78 29.67
N PRO A 29 -34.73 -29.95 29.81
CA PRO A 29 -34.34 -30.48 31.12
C PRO A 29 -33.22 -29.67 31.78
N SER A 30 -33.35 -29.50 33.09
CA SER A 30 -32.40 -28.87 34.01
C SER A 30 -31.10 -29.67 34.15
N LEU A 31 -29.96 -28.96 34.12
CA LEU A 31 -28.62 -29.48 34.41
C LEU A 31 -28.49 -29.94 35.87
N PRO A 32 -27.79 -31.06 36.16
CA PRO A 32 -27.54 -31.49 37.53
C PRO A 32 -26.43 -30.66 38.22
N PRO A 33 -26.42 -30.59 39.56
CA PRO A 33 -25.56 -29.67 40.32
C PRO A 33 -24.12 -30.19 40.52
N ASN A 34 -23.20 -29.21 40.47
CA ASN A 34 -21.79 -29.20 40.87
C ASN A 34 -21.25 -30.41 41.68
N ALA A 35 -20.31 -31.14 41.07
CA ALA A 35 -19.31 -31.92 41.77
C ALA A 35 -18.02 -31.09 41.93
N ARG A 36 -17.73 -30.71 43.18
CA ARG A 36 -16.56 -29.94 43.59
C ARG A 36 -15.34 -30.86 43.62
N ALA A 37 -14.49 -30.78 42.60
CA ALA A 37 -13.17 -31.41 42.61
C ALA A 37 -12.12 -30.40 43.08
N SER A 38 -11.49 -30.70 44.22
CA SER A 38 -10.35 -29.99 44.79
C SER A 38 -9.11 -30.17 43.90
N GLN A 39 -8.55 -29.06 43.41
CA GLN A 39 -7.20 -29.02 42.83
C GLN A 39 -6.20 -28.51 43.89
N PRO A 40 -4.96 -29.05 43.93
CA PRO A 40 -3.92 -28.55 44.82
C PRO A 40 -3.29 -27.26 44.28
N ASP A 41 -2.81 -26.42 45.20
CA ASP A 41 -2.23 -25.10 44.95
C ASP A 41 -1.15 -25.08 43.86
N ALA A 42 -1.33 -24.19 42.87
CA ALA A 42 -0.29 -23.82 41.93
C ALA A 42 0.56 -22.67 42.50
N PRO A 43 1.90 -22.69 42.33
CA PRO A 43 2.76 -21.62 42.83
C PRO A 43 2.58 -20.33 42.01
N PRO A 44 2.96 -19.15 42.54
CA PRO A 44 2.70 -17.87 41.90
C PRO A 44 3.45 -17.78 40.56
N ARG A 45 2.73 -17.37 39.51
CA ARG A 45 3.36 -17.03 38.21
C ARG A 45 4.08 -15.69 38.38
N GLU A 46 5.40 -15.71 38.20
CA GLU A 46 6.19 -14.49 38.01
C GLU A 46 5.75 -13.79 36.73
N ASP A 47 5.19 -12.59 36.88
CA ASP A 47 4.96 -11.62 35.80
C ASP A 47 6.32 -11.17 35.25
N THR A 48 6.83 -11.90 34.25
CA THR A 48 7.91 -11.39 33.41
C THR A 48 7.30 -10.62 32.25
N ALA A 49 6.92 -9.37 32.52
CA ALA A 49 6.70 -8.37 31.49
C ALA A 49 7.99 -8.21 30.67
N ARG A 50 8.07 -8.90 29.53
CA ARG A 50 9.13 -8.65 28.53
C ARG A 50 8.87 -7.30 27.89
N SER A 51 9.47 -6.27 28.47
CA SER A 51 9.74 -5.02 27.76
C SER A 51 10.68 -5.32 26.61
N SER A 52 10.14 -5.51 25.40
CA SER A 52 10.92 -5.61 24.18
C SER A 52 11.36 -4.21 23.76
N SER A 53 12.36 -3.65 24.47
CA SER A 53 13.07 -2.50 23.95
C SER A 53 13.94 -2.97 22.78
N LEU A 54 13.69 -2.41 21.60
CA LEU A 54 14.55 -2.60 20.43
C LEU A 54 16.01 -2.30 20.81
N PRO A 55 17.00 -3.02 20.25
CA PRO A 55 18.41 -2.71 20.47
C PRO A 55 18.65 -1.22 20.18
N ARG A 56 19.38 -0.53 21.07
CA ARG A 56 19.56 0.94 21.03
C ARG A 56 20.14 1.50 19.71
N ASP A 57 20.64 0.63 18.83
CA ASP A 57 21.26 0.99 17.55
C ASP A 57 20.48 0.50 16.30
N ALA A 58 19.33 -0.16 16.47
CA ALA A 58 18.53 -0.63 15.33
C ALA A 58 17.78 0.54 14.68
N LYS A 59 18.14 0.88 13.44
CA LYS A 59 17.42 1.89 12.65
C LYS A 59 16.07 1.36 12.19
N LEU A 60 15.07 2.24 12.19
CA LEU A 60 13.78 1.98 11.54
C LEU A 60 13.99 1.92 10.02
N LYS A 61 13.38 0.95 9.35
CA LYS A 61 13.56 0.72 7.92
C LYS A 61 12.35 1.16 7.13
N ILE A 62 12.55 2.04 6.16
CA ILE A 62 11.54 2.39 5.16
C ILE A 62 11.93 1.75 3.84
N PHE A 63 11.10 0.85 3.35
CA PHE A 63 11.32 0.20 2.06
C PHE A 63 10.69 1.06 0.97
N ILE A 64 11.51 1.45 0.00
CA ILE A 64 11.12 2.19 -1.19
C ILE A 64 11.09 1.18 -2.32
N VAL A 65 9.91 0.59 -2.53
CA VAL A 65 9.66 -0.51 -3.45
C VAL A 65 9.10 0.05 -4.75
N PHE A 66 9.77 -0.16 -5.87
CA PHE A 66 9.35 0.48 -7.12
C PHE A 66 9.45 -0.41 -8.35
N TYR A 67 8.63 -0.08 -9.34
CA TYR A 67 8.81 -0.48 -10.72
C TYR A 67 9.26 0.73 -11.55
N SER A 68 10.31 0.56 -12.36
CA SER A 68 10.79 1.61 -13.27
C SER A 68 11.21 0.98 -14.60
N MET A 69 10.49 1.28 -15.68
CA MET A 69 10.88 0.81 -17.01
C MET A 69 12.03 1.64 -17.58
N TYR A 70 11.87 2.96 -17.60
CA TYR A 70 12.78 3.93 -18.24
C TYR A 70 13.50 4.85 -17.22
N GLY A 71 13.76 4.39 -16.00
CA GLY A 71 14.58 5.13 -15.02
C GLY A 71 13.89 6.26 -14.23
N HIS A 72 12.81 6.87 -14.74
CA HIS A 72 12.20 8.06 -14.10
C HIS A 72 11.71 7.82 -12.66
N VAL A 73 11.05 6.68 -12.42
CA VAL A 73 10.59 6.30 -11.07
C VAL A 73 11.77 5.96 -10.17
N GLU A 74 12.82 5.34 -10.72
CA GLU A 74 14.05 5.05 -9.97
C GLU A 74 14.76 6.35 -9.55
N GLY A 75 14.82 7.35 -10.42
CA GLY A 75 15.36 8.68 -10.11
C GLY A 75 14.62 9.33 -8.95
N LEU A 76 13.27 9.27 -8.94
CA LEU A 76 12.49 9.66 -7.77
C LEU A 76 12.84 8.81 -6.55
N ALA A 77 12.83 7.48 -6.65
CA ALA A 77 13.10 6.57 -5.53
C ALA A 77 14.44 6.88 -4.83
N LYS A 78 15.50 7.09 -5.61
CA LYS A 78 16.83 7.51 -5.11
C LYS A 78 16.76 8.83 -4.35
N ARG A 79 15.93 9.77 -4.81
CA ARG A 79 15.70 11.06 -4.15
C ARG A 79 14.81 10.95 -2.90
N LEU A 80 13.78 10.11 -2.89
CA LEU A 80 13.01 9.78 -1.68
C LEU A 80 13.94 9.17 -0.61
N LYS A 81 14.85 8.26 -1.00
CA LYS A 81 15.83 7.67 -0.08
C LYS A 81 16.68 8.73 0.61
N ARG A 82 17.18 9.73 -0.12
CA ARG A 82 17.92 10.86 0.48
C ARG A 82 17.09 11.58 1.56
N GLY A 83 15.79 11.77 1.31
CA GLY A 83 14.87 12.35 2.28
C GLY A 83 14.68 11.51 3.54
N VAL A 84 14.53 10.19 3.36
CA VAL A 84 14.42 9.23 4.47
C VAL A 84 15.71 9.22 5.30
N ASP A 85 16.86 9.06 4.66
CA ASP A 85 18.18 8.98 5.30
C ASP A 85 18.56 10.29 6.02
N GLY A 86 17.94 11.40 5.64
CA GLY A 86 18.09 12.69 6.33
C GLY A 86 17.43 12.76 7.71
N VAL A 87 16.70 11.71 8.14
CA VAL A 87 16.10 11.62 9.47
C VAL A 87 16.87 10.61 10.32
N GLU A 88 17.45 11.10 11.42
CA GLU A 88 18.22 10.28 12.36
C GLU A 88 17.42 9.06 12.85
N GLY A 89 18.06 7.90 12.88
CA GLY A 89 17.47 6.64 13.34
C GLY A 89 16.52 5.96 12.35
N VAL A 90 16.44 6.46 11.11
CA VAL A 90 15.67 5.88 10.02
C VAL A 90 16.59 5.63 8.82
N GLU A 91 16.35 4.55 8.08
CA GLU A 91 17.10 4.16 6.90
C GLU A 91 16.14 3.84 5.74
N GLY A 92 16.40 4.42 4.57
CA GLY A 92 15.70 4.07 3.35
C GLY A 92 16.37 2.91 2.64
N VAL A 93 15.62 1.88 2.25
CA VAL A 93 16.14 0.74 1.48
C VAL A 93 15.43 0.68 0.13
N LEU A 94 16.19 0.70 -0.96
CA LEU A 94 15.64 0.63 -2.31
C LEU A 94 15.42 -0.83 -2.71
N TYR A 95 14.25 -1.11 -3.29
CA TYR A 95 13.93 -2.40 -3.86
C TYR A 95 13.20 -2.25 -5.19
N ARG A 96 13.53 -3.13 -6.14
CA ARG A 96 12.79 -3.29 -7.39
C ARG A 96 11.71 -4.35 -7.23
N VAL A 97 10.57 -4.17 -7.86
CA VAL A 97 9.66 -5.31 -8.10
C VAL A 97 10.14 -6.10 -9.33
N PRO A 98 9.92 -7.42 -9.39
CA PRO A 98 10.32 -8.24 -10.53
C PRO A 98 9.72 -7.76 -11.86
N GLU A 99 10.50 -7.88 -12.92
CA GLU A 99 10.02 -7.63 -14.28
C GLU A 99 9.16 -8.81 -14.77
N THR A 100 8.08 -8.50 -15.51
CA THR A 100 7.13 -9.52 -16.02
C THR A 100 7.21 -9.67 -17.54
N LEU A 101 7.82 -8.71 -18.23
CA LEU A 101 7.98 -8.79 -19.69
C LEU A 101 9.18 -9.66 -20.07
N PRO A 102 9.06 -10.48 -21.13
CA PRO A 102 10.21 -11.20 -21.69
C PRO A 102 11.32 -10.25 -22.14
N ILE A 103 12.57 -10.70 -22.06
CA ILE A 103 13.74 -9.90 -22.41
C ILE A 103 13.71 -9.41 -23.85
N GLU A 104 13.14 -10.21 -24.77
CA GLU A 104 12.97 -9.85 -26.18
C GLU A 104 12.06 -8.63 -26.34
N VAL A 105 10.98 -8.55 -25.56
CA VAL A 105 10.05 -7.42 -25.55
C VAL A 105 10.75 -6.18 -24.99
N LEU A 106 11.51 -6.32 -23.90
CA LEU A 106 12.27 -5.22 -23.31
C LEU A 106 13.30 -4.64 -24.30
N ASN A 107 13.98 -5.51 -25.04
CA ASN A 107 14.93 -5.11 -26.09
C ASN A 107 14.24 -4.34 -27.22
N GLN A 108 13.07 -4.80 -27.68
CA GLN A 108 12.26 -4.09 -28.68
C GLN A 108 11.80 -2.71 -28.19
N MET A 109 11.43 -2.63 -26.91
CA MET A 109 11.03 -1.39 -26.25
C MET A 109 12.21 -0.47 -25.92
N ARG A 110 13.45 -0.90 -26.18
CA ARG A 110 14.70 -0.21 -25.85
C ARG A 110 14.74 0.20 -24.37
N ALA A 111 14.25 -0.70 -23.50
CA ALA A 111 14.32 -0.47 -22.07
C ALA A 111 15.81 -0.41 -21.65
N PRO A 112 16.22 0.61 -20.88
CA PRO A 112 17.59 0.68 -20.38
C PRO A 112 17.87 -0.49 -19.42
N PRO A 113 19.15 -0.91 -19.31
CA PRO A 113 19.55 -1.91 -18.32
C PRO A 113 19.19 -1.41 -16.91
N LYS A 114 18.92 -2.36 -16.01
CA LYS A 114 18.61 -2.06 -14.61
C LYS A 114 19.89 -1.86 -13.80
N ASP A 115 19.77 -1.12 -12.71
CA ASP A 115 20.84 -0.99 -11.72
C ASP A 115 20.91 -2.26 -10.86
N ASP A 116 21.89 -3.11 -11.13
CA ASP A 116 22.09 -4.39 -10.42
C ASP A 116 22.45 -4.21 -8.94
N SER A 117 22.82 -2.99 -8.51
CA SER A 117 23.05 -2.69 -7.09
C SER A 117 21.74 -2.59 -6.28
N ILE A 118 20.60 -2.42 -6.94
CA ILE A 118 19.29 -2.39 -6.30
C ILE A 118 18.66 -3.78 -6.43
N PRO A 119 18.47 -4.53 -5.34
CA PRO A 119 17.92 -5.87 -5.38
C PRO A 119 16.43 -5.86 -5.73
N GLU A 120 15.95 -6.99 -6.25
CA GLU A 120 14.51 -7.27 -6.30
C GLU A 120 14.02 -7.71 -4.93
N ILE A 121 12.78 -7.33 -4.57
CA ILE A 121 12.15 -7.73 -3.31
C ILE A 121 11.15 -8.87 -3.54
N ALA A 122 11.18 -9.85 -2.65
CA ALA A 122 10.15 -10.88 -2.59
C ALA A 122 8.97 -10.37 -1.73
N PRO A 123 7.72 -10.75 -2.04
CA PRO A 123 6.54 -10.20 -1.36
C PRO A 123 6.59 -10.32 0.18
N GLU A 124 7.16 -11.40 0.69
CA GLU A 124 7.21 -11.75 2.12
C GLU A 124 8.11 -10.80 2.90
N ASP A 125 9.16 -10.29 2.25
CA ASP A 125 10.14 -9.39 2.85
C ASP A 125 9.53 -8.03 3.23
N LEU A 126 8.37 -7.67 2.68
CA LEU A 126 7.64 -6.46 3.08
C LEU A 126 7.31 -6.43 4.58
N GLU A 127 7.21 -7.60 5.24
CA GLU A 127 6.96 -7.67 6.69
C GLU A 127 8.08 -6.99 7.50
N ALA A 128 9.31 -6.97 6.99
CA ALA A 128 10.47 -6.39 7.66
C ALA A 128 10.52 -4.85 7.63
N ALA A 129 9.64 -4.19 6.88
CA ALA A 129 9.60 -2.74 6.77
C ALA A 129 8.84 -2.09 7.93
N ASP A 130 9.36 -1.00 8.49
CA ASP A 130 8.62 -0.14 9.44
C ASP A 130 7.73 0.87 8.71
N GLY A 131 8.03 1.16 7.44
CA GLY A 131 7.21 1.96 6.55
C GLY A 131 7.49 1.66 5.08
N LEU A 132 6.54 1.99 4.21
CA LEU A 132 6.55 1.60 2.80
C LEU A 132 6.31 2.80 1.89
N LEU A 133 7.08 2.90 0.82
CA LEU A 133 6.86 3.86 -0.26
C LEU A 133 6.85 3.09 -1.58
N PHE A 134 5.71 3.09 -2.26
CA PHE A 134 5.52 2.35 -3.51
C PHE A 134 5.60 3.28 -4.72
N GLY A 135 6.52 2.97 -5.65
CA GLY A 135 6.79 3.76 -6.85
C GLY A 135 6.40 3.04 -8.13
N PHE A 136 5.65 3.67 -9.03
CA PHE A 136 5.34 3.05 -10.33
C PHE A 136 4.96 4.06 -11.40
N PRO A 137 5.27 3.77 -12.69
CA PRO A 137 4.77 4.57 -13.78
C PRO A 137 3.28 4.30 -13.98
N THR A 138 2.55 5.30 -14.47
CA THR A 138 1.16 5.15 -14.87
C THR A 138 1.02 4.23 -16.09
N ARG A 139 -0.04 3.45 -16.09
CA ARG A 139 -0.64 2.82 -17.26
C ARG A 139 -2.11 3.18 -17.25
N TYR A 140 -2.48 4.14 -18.10
CA TYR A 140 -3.85 4.63 -18.26
C TYR A 140 -4.53 5.06 -16.96
N GLY A 141 -3.79 5.72 -16.05
CA GLY A 141 -4.34 6.20 -14.78
C GLY A 141 -4.36 5.17 -13.65
N ALA A 142 -3.71 4.01 -13.84
CA ALA A 142 -3.50 2.98 -12.83
C ALA A 142 -2.02 2.58 -12.75
N MET A 143 -1.66 1.77 -11.75
CA MET A 143 -0.31 1.24 -11.62
C MET A 143 0.08 0.32 -12.79
N ALA A 144 1.38 0.23 -13.09
CA ALA A 144 1.89 -0.74 -14.05
C ALA A 144 1.58 -2.19 -13.63
N SER A 145 1.42 -3.08 -14.62
CA SER A 145 1.09 -4.49 -14.39
C SER A 145 2.12 -5.22 -13.52
N GLN A 146 3.40 -4.86 -13.61
CA GLN A 146 4.47 -5.39 -12.77
C GLN A 146 4.21 -5.12 -11.28
N MET A 147 3.86 -3.88 -10.94
CA MET A 147 3.51 -3.52 -9.57
C MET A 147 2.20 -4.19 -9.13
N LYS A 148 1.22 -4.29 -10.04
CA LYS A 148 -0.03 -4.98 -9.73
C LYS A 148 0.17 -6.47 -9.46
N ALA A 149 1.00 -7.15 -10.26
CA ALA A 149 1.36 -8.55 -10.07
C ALA A 149 2.09 -8.75 -8.73
N PHE A 150 2.99 -7.84 -8.37
CA PHE A 150 3.64 -7.85 -7.06
C PHE A 150 2.61 -7.76 -5.93
N PHE A 151 1.66 -6.80 -5.96
CA PHE A 151 0.58 -6.76 -4.98
C PHE A 151 -0.29 -8.02 -4.99
N ASP A 152 -0.60 -8.60 -6.15
CA ASP A 152 -1.41 -9.83 -6.23
C ASP A 152 -0.72 -11.04 -5.60
N SER A 153 0.61 -11.04 -5.54
CA SER A 153 1.39 -12.08 -4.85
C SER A 153 1.44 -11.91 -3.31
N THR A 154 0.89 -10.83 -2.75
CA THR A 154 0.89 -10.57 -1.30
C THR A 154 -0.27 -11.24 -0.52
N GLY A 155 -0.99 -12.19 -1.13
CA GLY A 155 -2.17 -12.82 -0.53
C GLY A 155 -1.92 -13.48 0.84
N ASN A 156 -0.73 -14.05 1.07
CA ASN A 156 -0.36 -14.62 2.36
C ASN A 156 -0.14 -13.55 3.44
N LEU A 157 0.49 -12.43 3.09
CA LEU A 157 0.66 -11.29 4.00
C LEU A 157 -0.70 -10.69 4.38
N TRP A 158 -1.59 -10.55 3.39
CA TRP A 158 -2.96 -10.09 3.61
C TRP A 158 -3.70 -11.02 4.58
N LYS A 159 -3.70 -12.33 4.30
CA LYS A 159 -4.36 -13.32 5.16
C LYS A 159 -3.85 -13.28 6.60
N GLY A 160 -2.54 -13.08 6.77
CA GLY A 160 -1.88 -12.96 8.08
C GLY A 160 -1.92 -11.56 8.70
N GLN A 161 -2.51 -10.57 8.03
CA GLN A 161 -2.54 -9.15 8.45
C GLN A 161 -1.14 -8.58 8.74
N LYS A 162 -0.12 -9.05 8.01
CA LYS A 162 1.30 -8.77 8.29
C LYS A 162 1.73 -7.34 7.98
N LEU A 163 0.97 -6.65 7.13
CA LEU A 163 1.22 -5.25 6.78
C LEU A 163 0.30 -4.27 7.53
N ALA A 164 -0.61 -4.78 8.38
CA ALA A 164 -1.55 -3.94 9.09
C ALA A 164 -0.83 -2.93 10.01
N GLY A 165 -1.29 -1.68 10.00
CA GLY A 165 -0.71 -0.60 10.79
C GLY A 165 0.58 0.01 10.25
N LYS A 166 1.22 -0.59 9.23
CA LYS A 166 2.45 -0.02 8.63
C LYS A 166 2.10 1.25 7.82
N PRO A 167 2.80 2.38 8.03
CA PRO A 167 2.69 3.58 7.19
C PRO A 167 3.09 3.29 5.75
N ALA A 168 2.28 3.72 4.80
CA ALA A 168 2.51 3.49 3.38
C ALA A 168 2.11 4.69 2.52
N GLY A 169 2.87 4.97 1.46
CA GLY A 169 2.60 6.06 0.52
C GLY A 169 3.00 5.72 -0.92
N PHE A 170 2.68 6.63 -1.85
CA PHE A 170 2.89 6.42 -3.28
C PHE A 170 3.71 7.53 -3.93
N PHE A 171 4.43 7.19 -5.00
CA PHE A 171 5.01 8.15 -5.93
C PHE A 171 4.92 7.62 -7.37
N VAL A 172 4.79 8.52 -8.34
CA VAL A 172 4.37 8.13 -9.70
C VAL A 172 5.20 8.80 -10.80
N SER A 173 5.23 8.17 -11.97
CA SER A 173 5.69 8.81 -13.20
C SER A 173 4.58 8.76 -14.25
N THR A 174 4.37 9.85 -14.98
CA THR A 174 3.38 9.92 -16.06
C THR A 174 3.98 10.52 -17.33
N GLY A 175 3.37 10.26 -18.48
CA GLY A 175 3.81 10.90 -19.73
C GLY A 175 3.48 12.39 -19.75
N THR A 176 2.28 12.77 -19.34
CA THR A 176 1.74 14.13 -19.53
C THR A 176 1.00 14.66 -18.31
N GLN A 177 0.76 15.98 -18.27
CA GLN A 177 0.17 16.69 -17.13
C GLN A 177 -1.14 16.09 -16.61
N GLY A 178 -2.09 15.81 -17.50
CA GLY A 178 -3.37 15.17 -17.17
C GLY A 178 -3.36 13.64 -17.25
N GLY A 179 -2.21 13.03 -17.57
CA GLY A 179 -2.07 11.61 -17.91
C GLY A 179 -2.13 10.65 -16.71
N GLY A 180 -2.88 10.99 -15.67
CA GLY A 180 -3.07 10.15 -14.49
C GLY A 180 -2.14 10.42 -13.31
N GLN A 181 -1.62 11.65 -13.17
CA GLN A 181 -0.75 12.04 -12.05
C GLN A 181 -1.39 11.80 -10.67
N GLU A 182 -2.70 11.98 -10.58
CA GLU A 182 -3.46 11.79 -9.36
C GLU A 182 -4.12 10.42 -9.31
N THR A 183 -4.80 10.03 -10.40
CA THR A 183 -5.59 8.79 -10.46
C THR A 183 -4.73 7.54 -10.27
N THR A 184 -3.47 7.56 -10.72
CA THR A 184 -2.55 6.43 -10.55
C THR A 184 -2.27 6.15 -9.07
N ALA A 185 -2.06 7.19 -8.26
CA ALA A 185 -1.89 7.05 -6.82
C ALA A 185 -3.22 6.74 -6.13
N TRP A 186 -4.30 7.44 -6.51
CA TRP A 186 -5.63 7.25 -5.92
C TRP A 186 -6.12 5.81 -6.08
N THR A 187 -6.11 5.26 -7.29
CA THR A 187 -6.57 3.89 -7.54
C THR A 187 -5.74 2.84 -6.77
N ALA A 188 -4.47 3.14 -6.48
CA ALA A 188 -3.60 2.29 -5.68
C ALA A 188 -3.90 2.29 -4.18
N ILE A 189 -4.59 3.31 -3.64
CA ILE A 189 -4.97 3.39 -2.20
C ILE A 189 -5.76 2.16 -1.77
N THR A 190 -6.55 1.58 -2.68
CA THR A 190 -7.29 0.33 -2.44
C THR A 190 -6.38 -0.81 -1.96
N GLN A 191 -5.15 -0.90 -2.46
CA GLN A 191 -4.19 -1.92 -2.05
C GLN A 191 -3.77 -1.73 -0.59
N LEU A 192 -3.56 -0.48 -0.16
CA LEU A 192 -3.22 -0.17 1.23
C LEU A 192 -4.37 -0.48 2.18
N ALA A 193 -5.58 -0.06 1.80
CA ALA A 193 -6.78 -0.25 2.59
C ALA A 193 -7.06 -1.73 2.87
N HIS A 194 -6.94 -2.60 1.86
CA HIS A 194 -7.18 -4.04 2.02
C HIS A 194 -6.12 -4.73 2.89
N HIS A 195 -4.88 -4.23 2.89
CA HIS A 195 -3.80 -4.72 3.77
C HIS A 195 -3.83 -4.13 5.18
N GLY A 196 -4.74 -3.19 5.47
CA GLY A 196 -4.80 -2.49 6.74
C GLY A 196 -3.62 -1.52 6.97
N MET A 197 -2.92 -1.13 5.90
CA MET A 197 -1.82 -0.15 5.97
C MET A 197 -2.35 1.27 6.19
N LEU A 198 -1.55 2.12 6.83
CA LEU A 198 -1.88 3.52 7.07
C LEU A 198 -1.44 4.37 5.88
N PHE A 199 -2.38 4.87 5.09
CA PHE A 199 -2.04 5.75 3.97
C PHE A 199 -1.51 7.10 4.47
N VAL A 200 -0.27 7.42 4.10
CA VAL A 200 0.42 8.68 4.40
C VAL A 200 0.57 9.50 3.10
N PRO A 201 -0.36 10.42 2.81
CA PRO A 201 -0.22 11.36 1.69
C PRO A 201 0.83 12.44 2.01
N ILE A 202 1.33 13.13 0.98
CA ILE A 202 2.17 14.32 1.20
C ILE A 202 1.30 15.50 1.67
N GLY A 203 0.06 15.58 1.18
CA GLY A 203 -0.76 16.78 1.33
C GLY A 203 -0.07 18.00 0.71
N TYR A 204 -0.27 19.17 1.31
CA TYR A 204 0.40 20.41 0.91
C TYR A 204 1.66 20.71 1.75
N THR A 205 2.25 19.69 2.38
CA THR A 205 3.35 19.88 3.35
C THR A 205 4.66 20.35 2.72
N PHE A 206 4.79 20.32 1.39
CA PHE A 206 5.90 20.92 0.64
C PHE A 206 5.74 22.45 0.47
N GLY A 207 4.74 23.06 1.11
CA GLY A 207 4.61 24.50 1.27
C GLY A 207 4.44 25.23 -0.08
N PRO A 208 5.08 26.40 -0.28
CA PRO A 208 4.94 27.20 -1.49
C PRO A 208 5.22 26.43 -2.79
N GLY A 209 6.08 25.39 -2.75
CA GLY A 209 6.37 24.55 -3.91
C GLY A 209 5.13 23.82 -4.48
N MET A 210 4.09 23.62 -3.67
CA MET A 210 2.83 23.02 -4.13
C MET A 210 1.98 23.99 -4.95
N PHE A 211 2.16 25.30 -4.77
CA PHE A 211 1.38 26.36 -5.42
C PHE A 211 2.12 27.02 -6.59
N ASN A 212 3.36 26.58 -6.88
CA ASN A 212 4.13 27.12 -7.99
C ASN A 212 3.47 26.74 -9.32
N MET A 213 3.19 27.76 -10.15
CA MET A 213 2.59 27.65 -11.49
C MET A 213 3.52 28.18 -12.60
N GLU A 214 4.76 28.56 -12.28
CA GLU A 214 5.73 29.09 -13.25
C GLU A 214 6.30 27.99 -14.13
N PHE A 215 6.51 26.79 -13.56
CA PHE A 215 7.10 25.65 -14.26
C PHE A 215 6.23 24.41 -14.13
N ILE A 216 6.19 23.62 -15.20
CA ILE A 216 5.48 22.34 -15.22
C ILE A 216 6.22 21.34 -14.31
N ARG A 217 5.49 20.79 -13.33
CA ARG A 217 6.00 19.77 -12.39
C ARG A 217 4.97 18.69 -12.10
N GLY A 218 5.43 17.45 -12.04
CA GLY A 218 4.66 16.33 -11.53
C GLY A 218 4.45 16.43 -10.02
N GLY A 219 3.69 15.48 -9.49
CA GLY A 219 3.34 15.38 -8.09
C GLY A 219 2.03 16.08 -7.73
N SER A 220 1.42 15.60 -6.66
CA SER A 220 0.13 16.03 -6.15
C SER A 220 0.07 15.80 -4.63
N PRO A 221 -0.99 16.22 -3.94
CA PRO A 221 -1.18 15.89 -2.52
C PRO A 221 -1.15 14.38 -2.22
N TYR A 222 -1.43 13.52 -3.21
CA TYR A 222 -1.42 12.06 -3.07
C TYR A 222 -0.01 11.46 -3.05
N GLY A 223 1.01 12.17 -3.54
CA GLY A 223 2.35 11.63 -3.71
C GLY A 223 3.23 12.43 -4.66
N ALA A 224 4.54 12.25 -4.56
CA ALA A 224 5.50 12.87 -5.46
C ALA A 224 5.31 12.29 -6.86
N GLY A 225 5.68 13.05 -7.88
CA GLY A 225 5.67 12.50 -9.22
C GLY A 225 6.48 13.29 -10.22
N VAL A 226 6.65 12.69 -11.39
CA VAL A 226 7.48 13.20 -12.47
C VAL A 226 6.82 13.02 -13.82
N PHE A 227 6.95 14.02 -14.69
CA PHE A 227 6.61 13.90 -16.11
C PHE A 227 7.76 13.35 -16.94
N ALA A 228 7.54 12.22 -17.60
CA ALA A 228 8.49 11.62 -18.54
C ALA A 228 8.38 12.20 -19.95
N GLY A 229 7.27 12.87 -20.29
CA GLY A 229 7.04 13.35 -21.66
C GLY A 229 6.95 12.18 -22.65
N ASP A 230 7.79 12.23 -23.68
CA ASP A 230 8.04 11.16 -24.65
C ASP A 230 9.04 10.10 -24.15
N GLY A 231 9.49 10.20 -22.90
CA GLY A 231 10.51 9.36 -22.29
C GLY A 231 11.89 10.02 -22.23
N THR A 232 12.07 11.22 -22.79
CA THR A 232 13.36 11.94 -22.78
C THR A 232 13.43 13.04 -21.73
N ARG A 233 12.30 13.44 -21.12
CA ARG A 233 12.28 14.51 -20.13
C ARG A 233 12.79 14.00 -18.77
N GLU A 234 13.93 14.52 -18.37
CA GLU A 234 14.48 14.25 -17.03
C GLU A 234 13.64 14.90 -15.91
N PRO A 235 13.63 14.30 -14.70
CA PRO A 235 13.01 14.91 -13.53
C PRO A 235 13.57 16.31 -13.25
N SER A 236 12.71 17.29 -13.04
CA SER A 236 13.14 18.63 -12.64
C SER A 236 13.55 18.66 -11.17
N GLU A 237 14.35 19.64 -10.77
CA GLU A 237 14.72 19.79 -9.35
C GLU A 237 13.52 20.03 -8.44
N THR A 238 12.43 20.63 -8.92
CA THR A 238 11.20 20.79 -8.13
C THR A 238 10.51 19.44 -7.89
N GLU A 239 10.46 18.56 -8.91
CA GLU A 239 9.90 17.20 -8.77
C GLU A 239 10.76 16.36 -7.83
N LEU A 240 12.08 16.48 -7.95
CA LEU A 240 13.04 15.80 -7.08
C LEU A 240 12.98 16.33 -5.64
N ALA A 241 12.90 17.64 -5.43
CA ALA A 241 12.76 18.23 -4.09
C ALA A 241 11.46 17.78 -3.40
N LEU A 242 10.35 17.66 -4.15
CA LEU A 242 9.10 17.12 -3.62
C LEU A 242 9.25 15.65 -3.20
N ALA A 243 9.96 14.85 -3.99
CA ALA A 243 10.31 13.47 -3.64
C ALA A 243 11.14 13.38 -2.35
N GLU A 244 12.19 14.20 -2.23
CA GLU A 244 13.01 14.27 -1.01
C GLU A 244 12.17 14.65 0.21
N HIS A 245 11.28 15.63 0.05
CA HIS A 245 10.34 16.03 1.09
C HIS A 245 9.40 14.90 1.50
N GLN A 246 8.84 14.14 0.54
CA GLN A 246 8.01 12.97 0.84
C GLN A 246 8.75 11.91 1.65
N GLY A 247 9.99 11.60 1.26
CA GLY A 247 10.83 10.64 1.98
C GLY A 247 11.05 11.07 3.43
N LYS A 248 11.42 12.34 3.64
CA LYS A 248 11.60 12.91 4.99
C LYS A 248 10.31 12.89 5.79
N TYR A 249 9.19 13.24 5.16
CA TYR A 249 7.88 13.25 5.80
C TYR A 249 7.47 11.85 6.28
N MET A 250 7.62 10.83 5.42
CA MET A 250 7.36 9.43 5.79
C MET A 250 8.24 8.99 6.96
N ALA A 251 9.54 9.31 6.93
CA ALA A 251 10.47 8.98 8.02
C ALA A 251 10.06 9.59 9.36
N VAL A 252 9.59 10.84 9.37
CA VAL A 252 9.05 11.47 10.58
C VAL A 252 7.78 10.78 11.07
N VAL A 253 6.88 10.37 10.17
CA VAL A 253 5.65 9.65 10.54
C VAL A 253 5.98 8.29 11.16
N VAL A 254 6.82 7.49 10.50
CA VAL A 254 7.26 6.17 11.00
C VAL A 254 7.92 6.31 12.37
N LYS A 255 8.84 7.27 12.53
CA LYS A 255 9.52 7.53 13.82
C LYS A 255 8.57 7.95 14.93
N ARG A 256 7.44 8.61 14.61
CA ARG A 256 6.41 8.96 15.61
C ARG A 256 5.61 7.75 16.05
N LEU A 257 5.22 6.89 15.11
CA LEU A 257 4.43 5.69 15.40
C LEU A 257 5.25 4.64 16.15
N ALA A 258 6.55 4.50 15.85
CA ALA A 258 7.44 3.57 16.54
C ALA A 258 7.76 3.97 18.00
N LYS A 259 7.48 5.20 18.41
CA LYS A 259 7.69 5.70 19.78
C LYS A 259 6.49 5.47 20.71
N SER A 260 5.44 4.82 20.22
CA SER A 260 4.18 4.58 20.96
C SER A 260 4.21 3.24 21.69
#